data_AF-A0A1B1LS50-F1
#
_entry.id   AF-A0A1B1LS50-F1
#
_cell.length_a   1.000
_cell.length_b   1.000
_cell.length_c   1.000
_cell.angle_alpha   90.00
_cell.angle_beta   90.00
_cell.angle_gamma   90.00
#
_symmetry.space_group_name_H-M   'P 1'
#
loop_
_entity.id
_entity.type
_entity.pdbx_description
1 polymer ?
#
loop_
_entity_poly.entity_id
_entity_poly.type
_entity_poly.pdbx_seq_one_letter_code
_entity_poly.pdbx_strand_id
1 'polypeptide(L)'
;MSVEKITVGGLVSFVLVVGLSTIFVGSPPKVSTSLDCNSEDGLTNAAIVDIESNLKTYQTYASLSNGIYDSRPDHYAAVLNKFCSDSGVSCEVEEKSSGLRSLTAIDESDPDNQKITIVFRGTGDDTDSGIAANDVSTDIAQHLGRMPPMYVDAIDLVQDVKAQYPHAKITTTGHSLGGALANVSALKNNTDAVLFSPATLNVYNYVDASIQSGYSSKMITIVNENDRVSGAKLLSSPTTYQGAVFVLPGRALCFGRCNHKISELQSRLEEIRKDMNPSRKLCEIYKGMSSLKIN
;
A
#
# COMPACT_ATOMS: atom_id res chain seq x y z
N MET A 1 49.49 -34.49 62.53
CA MET A 1 48.34 -34.12 63.37
C MET A 1 47.73 -32.84 62.82
N SER A 2 46.46 -32.91 62.44
CA SER A 2 45.59 -31.75 62.14
C SER A 2 45.53 -30.77 63.30
N VAL A 3 45.31 -29.47 63.03
CA VAL A 3 44.31 -28.63 63.72
C VAL A 3 43.84 -27.50 62.78
N GLU A 4 42.52 -27.33 62.70
CA GLU A 4 41.75 -26.23 62.08
C GLU A 4 41.84 -24.88 62.83
N LYS A 5 41.46 -23.78 62.15
CA LYS A 5 40.48 -22.73 62.57
C LYS A 5 40.52 -21.57 61.55
N ILE A 6 39.48 -21.32 60.74
CA ILE A 6 38.25 -20.52 60.96
C ILE A 6 38.47 -19.01 61.24
N THR A 7 38.28 -18.24 60.15
CA THR A 7 37.48 -17.00 59.91
C THR A 7 37.48 -15.81 60.89
N VAL A 8 37.65 -14.58 60.34
CA VAL A 8 36.83 -13.33 60.40
C VAL A 8 37.64 -12.29 59.58
N GLY A 9 37.18 -11.59 58.54
CA GLY A 9 35.97 -10.78 58.37
C GLY A 9 36.41 -9.31 58.22
N GLY A 10 36.47 -8.79 56.98
CA GLY A 10 36.89 -7.42 56.69
C GLY A 10 36.34 -6.94 55.34
N LEU A 11 35.26 -6.17 55.40
CA LEU A 11 34.66 -5.45 54.27
C LEU A 11 35.67 -4.46 53.68
N VAL A 12 35.93 -4.55 52.38
CA VAL A 12 36.60 -3.49 51.61
C VAL A 12 35.51 -2.70 50.88
N SER A 13 35.24 -1.48 51.33
CA SER A 13 34.40 -0.51 50.63
C SER A 13 35.13 -0.01 49.39
N PHE A 14 34.66 -0.41 48.21
CA PHE A 14 34.98 0.27 46.95
C PHE A 14 33.99 1.43 46.75
N VAL A 15 34.50 2.66 46.84
CA VAL A 15 33.80 3.87 46.40
C VAL A 15 33.79 3.85 44.87
N LEU A 16 32.67 3.47 44.27
CA LEU A 16 32.43 3.66 42.84
C LEU A 16 31.90 5.09 42.65
N VAL A 17 32.71 5.95 42.05
CA VAL A 17 32.29 7.28 41.58
C VAL A 17 31.28 7.07 40.45
N VAL A 18 30.00 7.24 40.74
CA VAL A 18 28.95 7.26 39.73
C VAL A 18 29.00 8.63 39.04
N GLY A 19 29.71 8.68 37.91
CA GLY A 19 29.56 9.77 36.96
C GLY A 19 28.16 9.72 36.37
N LEU A 20 27.27 10.62 36.80
CA LEU A 20 26.02 10.89 36.11
C LEU A 20 26.34 11.53 34.75
N SER A 21 26.61 10.71 33.74
CA SER A 21 26.37 11.11 32.36
C SER A 21 24.86 11.18 32.18
N THR A 22 24.32 12.39 32.26
CA THR A 22 22.97 12.71 31.79
C THR A 22 22.90 12.36 30.31
N ILE A 23 22.44 11.16 30.01
CA ILE A 23 21.98 10.80 28.67
C ILE A 23 20.78 11.72 28.44
N PHE A 24 20.99 12.78 27.66
CA PHE A 24 19.89 13.47 27.01
C PHE A 24 19.21 12.42 26.13
N VAL A 25 18.17 11.78 26.69
CA VAL A 25 17.15 11.11 25.90
C VAL A 25 16.40 12.24 25.21
N GLY A 26 17.01 12.78 24.14
CA GLY A 26 16.30 13.60 23.18
C GLY A 26 15.09 12.77 22.76
N SER A 27 13.90 13.30 22.98
CA SER A 27 12.70 12.67 22.45
C SER A 27 12.96 12.35 20.98
N PRO A 28 12.59 11.14 20.51
CA PRO A 28 12.77 10.80 19.10
C PRO A 28 12.18 11.96 18.27
N PRO A 29 12.87 12.43 17.22
CA PRO A 29 12.37 13.53 16.42
C PRO A 29 10.96 13.16 15.99
N LYS A 30 9.97 13.94 16.45
CA LYS A 30 8.63 13.89 15.89
C LYS A 30 8.84 14.20 14.41
N VAL A 31 8.81 13.18 13.56
CA VAL A 31 8.73 13.38 12.13
C VAL A 31 7.38 14.05 11.93
N SER A 32 7.40 15.38 11.82
CA SER A 32 6.24 16.16 11.46
C SER A 32 5.91 15.82 10.02
N THR A 33 5.05 14.82 9.84
CA THR A 33 4.57 14.35 8.54
C THR A 33 3.51 15.27 7.90
N SER A 34 3.15 16.39 8.55
CA SER A 34 2.22 17.35 7.96
C SER A 34 2.97 18.43 7.21
N LEU A 35 2.76 18.50 5.90
CA LEU A 35 3.11 19.66 5.08
C LEU A 35 2.28 20.87 5.53
N ASP A 36 2.84 22.09 5.40
CA ASP A 36 2.04 23.31 5.53
C ASP A 36 1.28 23.57 4.22
N CYS A 37 0.00 23.21 4.21
CA CYS A 37 -0.86 23.34 3.03
C CYS A 37 -1.32 24.77 2.72
N ASN A 38 -0.85 25.77 3.47
CA ASN A 38 -0.98 27.18 3.11
C ASN A 38 0.30 27.76 2.50
N SER A 39 1.40 27.00 2.48
CA SER A 39 2.68 27.40 1.90
C SER A 39 2.83 26.89 0.46
N GLU A 40 3.57 27.62 -0.37
CA GLU A 40 3.93 27.17 -1.72
C GLU A 40 4.69 25.84 -1.66
N ASP A 41 5.68 25.73 -0.77
CA ASP A 41 6.49 24.51 -0.56
C ASP A 41 5.63 23.26 -0.30
N GLY A 42 4.56 23.40 0.49
CA GLY A 42 3.63 22.30 0.77
C GLY A 42 2.81 21.89 -0.46
N LEU A 43 2.38 22.86 -1.27
CA LEU A 43 1.60 22.62 -2.48
C LEU A 43 2.45 22.11 -3.64
N THR A 44 3.74 22.47 -3.69
CA THR A 44 4.70 22.01 -4.71
C THR A 44 5.43 20.72 -4.34
N ASN A 45 5.04 20.06 -3.25
CA ASN A 45 5.60 18.76 -2.90
C ASN A 45 5.41 17.76 -4.06
N ALA A 46 6.47 17.03 -4.41
CA ALA A 46 6.48 16.18 -5.60
C ALA A 46 5.36 15.12 -5.62
N ALA A 47 4.97 14.57 -4.47
CA ALA A 47 3.87 13.61 -4.39
C ALA A 47 2.50 14.28 -4.64
N ILE A 48 2.33 15.52 -4.16
CA ILE A 48 1.11 16.31 -4.38
C ILE A 48 0.96 16.65 -5.86
N VAL A 49 2.02 17.19 -6.46
CA VAL A 49 2.04 17.56 -7.89
C VAL A 49 1.84 16.34 -8.78
N ASP A 50 2.44 15.19 -8.44
CA ASP A 50 2.26 13.94 -9.19
C ASP A 50 0.80 13.45 -9.14
N ILE A 51 0.17 13.41 -7.96
CA ILE A 51 -1.25 13.04 -7.87
C ILE A 51 -2.12 14.02 -8.64
N GLU A 52 -1.94 15.31 -8.42
CA GLU A 52 -2.80 16.31 -9.04
C GLU A 52 -2.76 16.21 -10.57
N SER A 53 -1.55 16.15 -11.13
CA SER A 53 -1.33 16.06 -12.57
C SER A 53 -1.86 14.75 -13.17
N ASN A 54 -1.97 13.68 -12.36
CA ASN A 54 -2.38 12.35 -12.78
C ASN A 54 -3.71 11.88 -12.16
N LEU A 55 -4.52 12.79 -11.61
CA LEU A 55 -5.77 12.46 -10.90
C LEU A 55 -6.68 11.56 -11.74
N LYS A 56 -6.84 11.88 -13.03
CA LYS A 56 -7.64 11.08 -13.96
C LYS A 56 -7.09 9.65 -14.12
N THR A 57 -5.77 9.50 -14.18
CA THR A 57 -5.11 8.18 -14.26
C THR A 57 -5.37 7.37 -13.00
N TYR A 58 -5.28 7.97 -11.81
CA TYR A 58 -5.56 7.29 -10.55
C TYR A 58 -7.04 6.93 -10.39
N GLN A 59 -7.95 7.74 -10.93
CA GLN A 59 -9.36 7.38 -11.03
C GLN A 59 -9.58 6.19 -11.97
N THR A 60 -8.85 6.12 -13.09
CA THR A 60 -8.86 4.94 -13.96
C THR A 60 -8.39 3.72 -13.19
N TYR A 61 -7.26 3.78 -12.48
CA TYR A 61 -6.77 2.65 -11.67
C TYR A 61 -7.76 2.21 -10.59
N ALA A 62 -8.41 3.15 -9.89
CA ALA A 62 -9.46 2.83 -8.95
C ALA A 62 -10.66 2.17 -9.64
N SER A 63 -11.00 2.60 -10.85
CA SER A 63 -12.12 2.03 -11.62
C SER A 63 -11.84 0.63 -12.15
N LEU A 64 -10.61 0.37 -12.61
CA LEU A 64 -10.19 -0.97 -13.01
C LEU A 64 -10.09 -1.89 -11.80
N SER A 65 -9.57 -1.40 -10.68
CA SER A 65 -9.47 -2.15 -9.41
C SER A 65 -10.85 -2.49 -8.83
N ASN A 66 -11.91 -1.76 -9.22
CA ASN A 66 -13.29 -2.10 -8.90
C ASN A 66 -13.84 -3.13 -9.90
N GLY A 67 -13.67 -2.87 -11.20
CA GLY A 67 -14.23 -3.72 -12.24
C GLY A 67 -13.63 -5.12 -12.32
N ILE A 68 -12.41 -5.35 -11.83
CA ILE A 68 -11.79 -6.69 -11.79
C ILE A 68 -12.53 -7.68 -10.88
N TYR A 69 -13.32 -7.21 -9.91
CA TYR A 69 -14.13 -8.07 -9.04
C TYR A 69 -15.20 -8.84 -9.83
N ASP A 70 -15.86 -8.15 -10.76
CA ASP A 70 -16.93 -8.72 -11.60
C ASP A 70 -16.41 -9.23 -12.95
N SER A 71 -15.12 -9.15 -13.21
CA SER A 71 -14.51 -9.62 -14.46
C SER A 71 -13.92 -11.02 -14.32
N ARG A 72 -13.88 -11.74 -15.44
CA ARG A 72 -13.40 -13.11 -15.66
C ARG A 72 -12.79 -13.20 -17.07
N PRO A 73 -12.00 -14.24 -17.40
CA PRO A 73 -11.42 -14.39 -18.74
C PRO A 73 -12.43 -14.31 -19.89
N ASP A 74 -13.66 -14.78 -19.66
CA ASP A 74 -14.75 -14.81 -20.63
C ASP A 74 -15.78 -13.68 -20.47
N HIS A 75 -15.60 -12.79 -19.48
CA HIS A 75 -16.57 -11.76 -19.14
C HIS A 75 -15.93 -10.53 -18.52
N TYR A 76 -16.01 -9.37 -19.17
CA TYR A 76 -15.53 -8.12 -18.59
C TYR A 76 -16.68 -7.32 -17.98
N ALA A 77 -16.47 -6.77 -16.79
CA ALA A 77 -17.36 -5.78 -16.20
C ALA A 77 -17.48 -4.56 -17.13
N ALA A 78 -18.59 -3.82 -17.09
CA ALA A 78 -18.87 -2.71 -18.01
C ALA A 78 -17.73 -1.67 -18.08
N VAL A 79 -17.08 -1.39 -16.94
CA VAL A 79 -15.96 -0.45 -16.86
C VAL A 79 -14.70 -0.97 -17.55
N LEU A 80 -14.38 -2.27 -17.42
CA LEU A 80 -13.28 -2.90 -18.14
C LEU A 80 -13.61 -3.01 -19.63
N ASN A 81 -14.83 -3.41 -19.99
CA ASN A 81 -15.27 -3.43 -21.38
C ASN A 81 -15.06 -2.07 -22.04
N LYS A 82 -15.47 -0.98 -21.39
CA LYS A 82 -15.27 0.36 -21.91
C LYS A 82 -13.78 0.68 -22.08
N PHE A 83 -12.97 0.46 -21.04
CA PHE A 83 -11.54 0.74 -21.07
C PHE A 83 -10.78 -0.09 -22.12
N CYS A 84 -11.11 -1.38 -22.24
CA CYS A 84 -10.47 -2.31 -23.15
C CYS A 84 -11.01 -2.23 -24.59
N SER A 85 -12.13 -1.54 -24.80
CA SER A 85 -12.65 -1.24 -26.14
C SER A 85 -12.10 0.07 -26.71
N ASP A 86 -11.38 0.86 -25.89
CA ASP A 86 -10.70 2.05 -26.39
C ASP A 86 -9.59 1.64 -27.37
N SER A 87 -9.48 2.35 -28.50
CA SER A 87 -8.53 2.01 -29.56
C SER A 87 -7.09 2.04 -29.03
N GLY A 88 -6.36 0.93 -29.19
CA GLY A 88 -4.95 0.84 -28.81
C GLY A 88 -4.71 0.34 -27.39
N VAL A 89 -5.71 -0.23 -26.70
CA VAL A 89 -5.50 -0.95 -25.44
C VAL A 89 -5.86 -2.42 -25.62
N SER A 90 -4.90 -3.31 -25.39
CA SER A 90 -5.13 -4.74 -25.29
C SER A 90 -5.33 -5.14 -23.84
N CYS A 91 -6.31 -5.99 -23.55
CA CYS A 91 -6.64 -6.42 -22.20
C CYS A 91 -6.80 -7.92 -22.12
N GLU A 92 -6.19 -8.52 -21.10
CA GLU A 92 -6.35 -9.94 -20.76
C GLU A 92 -6.69 -10.08 -19.28
N VAL A 93 -7.77 -10.80 -18.97
CA VAL A 93 -8.08 -11.21 -17.60
C VAL A 93 -7.68 -12.66 -17.41
N GLU A 94 -6.84 -12.91 -16.40
CA GLU A 94 -6.37 -14.24 -16.04
C GLU A 94 -6.95 -14.68 -14.68
N GLU A 95 -7.17 -15.98 -14.52
CA GLU A 95 -7.52 -16.61 -13.25
C GLU A 95 -6.69 -17.88 -13.04
N LYS A 96 -5.91 -17.93 -11.95
CA LYS A 96 -5.07 -19.08 -11.61
C LYS A 96 -5.71 -19.94 -10.53
N SER A 97 -5.29 -21.21 -10.46
CA SER A 97 -5.78 -22.18 -9.46
C SER A 97 -5.49 -21.78 -8.00
N SER A 98 -4.54 -20.88 -7.78
CA SER A 98 -4.27 -20.26 -6.46
C SER A 98 -5.37 -19.29 -6.00
N GLY A 99 -6.33 -18.96 -6.87
CA GLY A 99 -7.34 -17.94 -6.65
C GLY A 99 -6.90 -16.52 -7.03
N LEU A 100 -5.70 -16.35 -7.59
CA LEU A 100 -5.28 -15.09 -8.21
C LEU A 100 -6.21 -14.78 -9.39
N ARG A 101 -6.76 -13.56 -9.41
CA ARG A 101 -7.38 -12.99 -10.61
C ARG A 101 -6.76 -11.63 -10.89
N SER A 102 -6.38 -11.41 -12.15
CA SER A 102 -5.72 -10.18 -12.58
C SER A 102 -6.20 -9.74 -13.96
N LEU A 103 -6.12 -8.43 -14.21
CA LEU A 103 -6.17 -7.85 -15.56
C LEU A 103 -4.75 -7.38 -15.91
N THR A 104 -4.26 -7.77 -17.08
CA THR A 104 -3.11 -7.13 -17.74
C THR A 104 -3.66 -6.27 -18.87
N ALA A 105 -3.42 -4.97 -18.81
CA ALA A 105 -3.79 -4.02 -19.84
C ALA A 105 -2.55 -3.34 -20.44
N ILE A 106 -2.41 -3.41 -21.77
CA ILE A 106 -1.26 -2.92 -22.52
C ILE A 106 -1.73 -1.78 -23.41
N ASP A 107 -1.18 -0.58 -23.20
CA ASP A 107 -1.32 0.55 -24.10
C ASP A 107 -0.36 0.37 -25.29
N GLU A 108 -0.93 0.02 -26.44
CA GLU A 108 -0.24 -0.24 -27.71
C GLU A 108 -0.09 1.03 -28.56
N SER A 109 -0.54 2.20 -28.07
CA SER A 109 -0.46 3.46 -28.82
C SER A 109 0.98 3.94 -29.06
N ASP A 110 1.92 3.54 -28.20
CA ASP A 110 3.35 3.77 -28.33
C ASP A 110 4.11 2.45 -28.11
N PRO A 111 4.38 1.67 -29.17
CA PRO A 111 5.07 0.39 -29.08
C PRO A 111 6.49 0.49 -28.48
N ASP A 112 7.14 1.64 -28.61
CA ASP A 112 8.50 1.86 -28.10
C ASP A 112 8.50 2.25 -26.62
N ASN A 113 7.39 2.80 -26.11
CA ASN A 113 7.22 3.21 -24.72
C ASN A 113 5.90 2.70 -24.11
N GLN A 114 5.63 1.41 -24.29
CA GLN A 114 4.38 0.78 -23.85
C GLN A 114 4.13 1.03 -22.35
N LYS A 115 2.87 1.34 -22.03
CA LYS A 115 2.42 1.44 -20.64
C LYS A 115 1.59 0.22 -20.33
N ILE A 116 1.99 -0.52 -19.30
CA ILE A 116 1.30 -1.74 -18.90
C ILE A 116 0.73 -1.55 -17.49
N THR A 117 -0.57 -1.77 -17.36
CA THR A 117 -1.26 -1.74 -16.07
C THR A 117 -1.66 -3.16 -15.69
N ILE A 118 -1.20 -3.62 -14.52
CA ILE A 118 -1.58 -4.93 -13.97
C ILE A 118 -2.46 -4.69 -12.75
N VAL A 119 -3.69 -5.17 -12.80
CA VAL A 119 -4.70 -4.97 -11.76
C VAL A 119 -4.97 -6.29 -11.06
N PHE A 120 -4.85 -6.32 -9.74
CA PHE A 120 -5.15 -7.52 -8.96
C PHE A 120 -6.50 -7.40 -8.25
N ARG A 121 -7.30 -8.47 -8.32
CA ARG A 121 -8.56 -8.58 -7.58
C ARG A 121 -8.32 -8.80 -6.09
N GLY A 122 -9.12 -8.17 -5.25
CA GLY A 122 -9.22 -8.53 -3.83
C GLY A 122 -10.09 -9.78 -3.57
N THR A 123 -10.39 -10.05 -2.30
CA THR A 123 -11.37 -11.08 -1.89
C THR A 123 -12.78 -10.54 -2.05
N GLY A 124 -13.68 -11.33 -2.65
CA GLY A 124 -14.95 -10.88 -3.22
C GLY A 124 -16.05 -10.44 -2.25
N ASP A 125 -15.87 -9.31 -1.55
CA ASP A 125 -16.94 -8.66 -0.78
C ASP A 125 -17.16 -7.17 -1.13
N ASP A 126 -16.53 -6.66 -2.20
CA ASP A 126 -16.70 -5.26 -2.62
C ASP A 126 -17.78 -5.06 -3.69
N THR A 127 -18.43 -6.14 -4.14
CA THR A 127 -19.58 -6.10 -5.05
C THR A 127 -20.84 -6.54 -4.30
N ASP A 128 -22.02 -6.07 -4.70
CA ASP A 128 -23.34 -6.38 -4.10
C ASP A 128 -23.73 -7.89 -4.21
N SER A 129 -22.75 -8.78 -4.29
CA SER A 129 -22.83 -10.22 -4.58
C SER A 129 -22.85 -11.11 -3.32
N GLY A 130 -22.81 -10.54 -2.10
CA GLY A 130 -23.23 -11.22 -0.88
C GLY A 130 -22.26 -12.22 -0.22
N ILE A 131 -20.93 -12.05 -0.31
CA ILE A 131 -19.97 -12.90 0.44
C ILE A 131 -19.34 -12.10 1.59
N ALA A 132 -19.81 -12.33 2.81
CA ALA A 132 -19.71 -11.40 3.94
C ALA A 132 -18.30 -10.93 4.40
N ALA A 133 -18.17 -9.60 4.60
CA ALA A 133 -17.01 -8.83 5.09
C ALA A 133 -16.30 -9.34 6.34
N ASN A 134 -17.02 -10.07 7.19
CA ASN A 134 -16.52 -10.58 8.46
C ASN A 134 -15.59 -11.80 8.27
N ASP A 135 -15.60 -12.44 7.10
CA ASP A 135 -14.63 -13.49 6.77
C ASP A 135 -13.30 -12.92 6.27
N VAL A 136 -13.30 -11.84 5.46
CA VAL A 136 -12.08 -11.31 4.82
C VAL A 136 -11.00 -10.89 5.83
N SER A 137 -11.35 -10.16 6.89
CA SER A 137 -10.37 -9.78 7.91
C SER A 137 -9.86 -10.96 8.72
N THR A 138 -10.68 -11.99 8.84
CA THR A 138 -10.45 -13.15 9.70
C THR A 138 -9.63 -14.21 8.96
N ASP A 139 -9.92 -14.45 7.68
CA ASP A 139 -9.18 -15.36 6.79
C ASP A 139 -7.80 -14.82 6.41
N ILE A 140 -7.68 -13.52 6.11
CA ILE A 140 -6.38 -12.91 5.82
C ILE A 140 -5.51 -12.89 7.09
N ALA A 141 -6.08 -12.63 8.28
CA ALA A 141 -5.33 -12.58 9.53
C ALA A 141 -4.95 -13.97 10.07
N GLN A 142 -5.76 -15.01 9.85
CA GLN A 142 -5.51 -16.35 10.41
C GLN A 142 -4.48 -17.17 9.63
N HIS A 143 -4.15 -16.80 8.38
CA HIS A 143 -3.26 -17.61 7.52
C HIS A 143 -1.79 -17.12 7.41
N LEU A 144 -1.40 -16.06 8.12
CA LEU A 144 -0.11 -15.35 7.94
C LEU A 144 1.08 -15.95 8.71
N GLY A 145 1.21 -17.28 8.66
CA GLY A 145 2.44 -18.01 9.01
C GLY A 145 3.27 -18.46 7.80
N ARG A 146 2.71 -18.44 6.58
CA ARG A 146 3.36 -18.78 5.29
C ARG A 146 2.77 -17.92 4.17
N MET A 147 3.58 -17.55 3.16
CA MET A 147 3.07 -16.82 2.00
C MET A 147 2.06 -17.68 1.22
N PRO A 148 0.83 -17.17 0.97
CA PRO A 148 -0.14 -17.87 0.14
C PRO A 148 0.35 -17.96 -1.32
N PRO A 149 0.06 -19.06 -2.04
CA PRO A 149 0.46 -19.24 -3.45
C PRO A 149 0.09 -18.08 -4.37
N MET A 150 -1.05 -17.41 -4.13
CA MET A 150 -1.50 -16.29 -4.96
C MET A 150 -0.57 -15.06 -4.92
N TYR A 151 0.19 -14.87 -3.84
CA TYR A 151 1.20 -13.79 -3.78
C TYR A 151 2.41 -14.13 -4.63
N VAL A 152 2.83 -15.40 -4.65
CA VAL A 152 3.91 -15.87 -5.53
C VAL A 152 3.48 -15.71 -6.99
N ASP A 153 2.28 -16.18 -7.33
CA ASP A 153 1.74 -16.04 -8.68
C ASP A 153 1.63 -14.58 -9.15
N ALA A 154 1.33 -13.65 -8.23
CA ALA A 154 1.26 -12.23 -8.53
C ALA A 154 2.66 -11.63 -8.76
N ILE A 155 3.68 -12.08 -8.02
CA ILE A 155 5.07 -11.64 -8.21
C ILE A 155 5.57 -12.15 -9.57
N ASP A 156 5.33 -13.43 -9.84
CA ASP A 156 5.76 -14.13 -11.05
C ASP A 156 5.09 -13.53 -12.29
N LEU A 157 3.78 -13.21 -12.22
CA LEU A 157 3.09 -12.52 -13.33
C LEU A 157 3.76 -11.20 -13.70
N VAL A 158 4.10 -10.36 -12.72
CA VAL A 158 4.76 -9.07 -13.01
C VAL A 158 6.18 -9.29 -13.53
N GLN A 159 6.87 -10.32 -13.02
CA GLN A 159 8.20 -10.70 -13.50
C GLN A 159 8.15 -11.14 -14.97
N ASP A 160 7.18 -11.98 -15.34
CA ASP A 160 7.00 -12.49 -16.69
C ASP A 160 6.64 -11.36 -17.67
N VAL A 161 5.70 -10.49 -17.30
CA VAL A 161 5.35 -9.31 -18.10
C VAL A 161 6.56 -8.39 -18.27
N LYS A 162 7.35 -8.17 -17.22
CA LYS A 162 8.58 -7.36 -17.31
C LYS A 162 9.63 -8.00 -18.22
N ALA A 163 9.75 -9.33 -18.21
CA ALA A 163 10.66 -10.04 -19.09
C ALA A 163 10.22 -9.97 -20.56
N GLN A 164 8.90 -10.05 -20.80
CA GLN A 164 8.31 -9.93 -22.13
C GLN A 164 8.37 -8.50 -22.68
N TYR A 165 8.24 -7.49 -21.81
CA TYR A 165 8.18 -6.08 -22.16
C TYR A 165 9.26 -5.27 -21.40
N PRO A 166 10.56 -5.45 -21.71
CA PRO A 166 11.67 -4.93 -20.91
C PRO A 166 11.78 -3.40 -20.88
N HIS A 167 11.17 -2.71 -21.85
CA HIS A 167 11.15 -1.25 -21.95
C HIS A 167 9.82 -0.63 -21.49
N ALA A 168 8.82 -1.45 -21.19
CA ALA A 168 7.51 -0.94 -20.80
C ALA A 168 7.54 -0.33 -19.41
N LYS A 169 6.76 0.74 -19.24
CA LYS A 169 6.44 1.28 -17.93
C LYS A 169 5.31 0.47 -17.31
N ILE A 170 5.65 -0.40 -16.36
CA ILE A 170 4.69 -1.26 -15.67
C ILE A 170 4.20 -0.57 -14.38
N THR A 171 2.88 -0.50 -14.20
CA THR A 171 2.22 -0.07 -12.97
C THR A 171 1.30 -1.16 -12.45
N THR A 172 1.49 -1.59 -11.20
CA THR A 172 0.56 -2.49 -10.53
C THR A 172 -0.48 -1.69 -9.74
N THR A 173 -1.70 -2.22 -9.65
CA THR A 173 -2.75 -1.61 -8.85
C THR A 173 -3.69 -2.67 -8.30
N GLY A 174 -4.42 -2.31 -7.24
CA GLY A 174 -5.46 -3.17 -6.70
C GLY A 174 -6.07 -2.59 -5.44
N HIS A 175 -7.16 -3.23 -5.03
CA HIS A 175 -7.91 -2.89 -3.82
C HIS A 175 -7.93 -4.04 -2.83
N SER A 176 -7.98 -3.74 -1.52
CA SER A 176 -8.03 -4.77 -0.48
C SER A 176 -6.86 -5.75 -0.61
N LEU A 177 -7.11 -7.06 -0.62
CA LEU A 177 -6.10 -8.08 -0.91
C LEU A 177 -5.39 -7.82 -2.26
N GLY A 178 -6.09 -7.34 -3.28
CA GLY A 178 -5.48 -6.98 -4.57
C GLY A 178 -4.46 -5.87 -4.44
N GLY A 179 -4.68 -4.91 -3.53
CA GLY A 179 -3.69 -3.88 -3.21
C GLY A 179 -2.45 -4.46 -2.52
N ALA A 180 -2.62 -5.46 -1.66
CA ALA A 180 -1.52 -6.20 -1.05
C ALA A 180 -0.70 -7.00 -2.08
N LEU A 181 -1.36 -7.64 -3.04
CA LEU A 181 -0.71 -8.34 -4.17
C LEU A 181 0.07 -7.35 -5.05
N ALA A 182 -0.57 -6.24 -5.45
CA ALA A 182 0.06 -5.18 -6.24
C ALA A 182 1.33 -4.64 -5.57
N ASN A 183 1.26 -4.43 -4.25
CA ASN A 183 2.35 -3.93 -3.43
C ASN A 183 3.55 -4.87 -3.43
N VAL A 184 3.35 -6.16 -3.07
CA VAL A 184 4.46 -7.12 -3.02
C VAL A 184 5.09 -7.32 -4.40
N SER A 185 4.28 -7.38 -5.46
CA SER A 185 4.77 -7.59 -6.82
C SER A 185 5.59 -6.40 -7.29
N ALA A 186 5.16 -5.18 -6.98
CA ALA A 186 5.92 -3.98 -7.31
C ALA A 186 7.24 -3.89 -6.57
N LEU A 187 7.25 -4.21 -5.27
CA LEU A 187 8.47 -4.23 -4.47
C LEU A 187 9.49 -5.25 -5.01
N LYS A 188 9.03 -6.45 -5.35
CA LYS A 188 9.90 -7.51 -5.88
C LYS A 188 10.42 -7.25 -7.28
N ASN A 189 9.61 -6.61 -8.12
CA ASN A 189 9.94 -6.36 -9.53
C ASN A 189 10.41 -4.93 -9.83
N ASN A 190 10.50 -4.08 -8.81
CA ASN A 190 10.82 -2.65 -8.92
C ASN A 190 9.97 -1.93 -9.98
N THR A 191 8.65 -2.08 -9.91
CA THR A 191 7.68 -1.41 -10.81
C THR A 191 6.89 -0.33 -10.06
N ASP A 192 6.21 0.54 -10.81
CA ASP A 192 5.31 1.53 -10.19
C ASP A 192 4.10 0.82 -9.56
N ALA A 193 3.50 1.43 -8.54
CA ALA A 193 2.31 0.92 -7.85
C ALA A 193 1.36 2.03 -7.40
N VAL A 194 0.05 1.78 -7.54
CA VAL A 194 -1.01 2.61 -6.95
C VAL A 194 -1.96 1.70 -6.17
N LEU A 195 -2.02 1.91 -4.86
CA LEU A 195 -2.68 1.00 -3.93
C LEU A 195 -3.92 1.67 -3.34
N PHE A 196 -5.06 0.99 -3.41
CA PHE A 196 -6.33 1.49 -2.88
C PHE A 196 -6.72 0.67 -1.66
N SER A 197 -6.71 1.26 -0.46
CA SER A 197 -7.08 0.56 0.77
C SER A 197 -6.48 -0.86 0.85
N PRO A 198 -5.15 -1.02 0.63
CA PRO A 198 -4.55 -2.35 0.56
C PRO A 198 -4.74 -3.06 1.90
N ALA A 199 -5.06 -4.35 1.86
CA ALA A 199 -5.14 -5.16 3.06
C ALA A 199 -3.81 -5.08 3.81
N THR A 200 -3.89 -5.00 5.15
CA THR A 200 -2.69 -5.06 5.96
C THR A 200 -1.96 -6.36 5.65
N LEU A 201 -0.79 -6.21 5.04
CA LEU A 201 0.20 -7.25 5.06
C LEU A 201 0.61 -7.37 6.53
N ASN A 202 0.13 -8.39 7.27
CA ASN A 202 0.63 -8.70 8.62
C ASN A 202 2.06 -9.26 8.52
N VAL A 203 2.93 -8.49 7.89
CA VAL A 203 4.15 -8.90 7.22
C VAL A 203 5.24 -7.93 7.64
N TYR A 204 5.66 -8.12 8.89
CA TYR A 204 7.03 -7.76 9.27
C TYR A 204 8.06 -8.75 8.68
N ASN A 205 7.69 -9.71 7.81
CA ASN A 205 8.58 -10.83 7.42
C ASN A 205 8.53 -11.33 5.95
N TYR A 206 7.96 -10.60 4.99
CA TYR A 206 7.99 -11.03 3.57
C TYR A 206 8.54 -9.98 2.61
N VAL A 207 8.32 -8.71 2.91
CA VAL A 207 9.15 -7.66 2.33
C VAL A 207 10.36 -7.51 3.25
N ASP A 208 11.35 -8.38 3.04
CA ASP A 208 12.69 -8.19 3.60
C ASP A 208 13.12 -6.72 3.38
N ALA A 209 13.70 -6.12 4.42
CA ALA A 209 14.28 -4.78 4.36
C ALA A 209 15.21 -4.60 3.15
N SER A 210 15.88 -5.67 2.71
CA SER A 210 16.70 -5.67 1.50
C SER A 210 15.92 -5.30 0.23
N ILE A 211 14.69 -5.80 0.08
CA ILE A 211 13.83 -5.52 -1.09
C ILE A 211 13.37 -4.06 -1.05
N GLN A 212 13.00 -3.55 0.13
CA GLN A 212 12.62 -2.13 0.25
C GLN A 212 13.81 -1.21 -0.02
N SER A 213 15.01 -1.59 0.41
CA SER A 213 16.22 -0.79 0.16
C SER A 213 16.60 -0.72 -1.33
N GLY A 214 16.18 -1.72 -2.13
CA GLY A 214 16.40 -1.77 -3.58
C GLY A 214 15.23 -1.21 -4.41
N TYR A 215 14.11 -0.86 -3.78
CA TYR A 215 12.95 -0.30 -4.48
C TYR A 215 13.17 1.18 -4.78
N SER A 216 13.14 1.54 -6.06
CA SER A 216 13.36 2.89 -6.56
C SER A 216 12.17 3.45 -7.33
N SER A 217 11.19 2.61 -7.66
CA SER A 217 10.02 2.98 -8.46
C SER A 217 8.97 3.73 -7.63
N LYS A 218 7.94 4.26 -8.29
CA LYS A 218 6.92 5.07 -7.63
C LYS A 218 5.87 4.20 -6.96
N MET A 219 5.57 4.48 -5.70
CA MET A 219 4.43 3.89 -5.00
C MET A 219 3.55 4.95 -4.35
N ILE A 220 2.25 4.90 -4.65
CA ILE A 220 1.22 5.75 -4.07
C ILE A 220 0.21 4.86 -3.33
N THR A 221 -0.09 5.21 -2.09
CA THR A 221 -1.09 4.50 -1.28
C THR A 221 -2.21 5.45 -0.89
N ILE A 222 -3.45 5.13 -1.27
CA ILE A 222 -4.65 5.93 -0.97
C ILE A 222 -5.58 5.08 -0.10
N VAL A 223 -5.93 5.59 1.09
CA VAL A 223 -6.73 4.86 2.08
C VAL A 223 -7.81 5.75 2.69
N ASN A 224 -8.92 5.16 3.13
CA ASN A 224 -9.91 5.86 3.95
C ASN A 224 -9.53 5.76 5.44
N GLU A 225 -9.58 6.87 6.18
CA GLU A 225 -9.11 6.98 7.59
C GLU A 225 -9.72 5.97 8.57
N ASN A 226 -10.91 5.43 8.30
CA ASN A 226 -11.63 4.48 9.16
C ASN A 226 -11.72 3.07 8.55
N ASP A 227 -10.94 2.79 7.52
CA ASP A 227 -10.87 1.47 6.90
C ASP A 227 -10.10 0.48 7.79
N ARG A 228 -10.84 -0.49 8.35
CA ARG A 228 -10.29 -1.49 9.27
C ARG A 228 -9.45 -2.57 8.59
N VAL A 229 -9.62 -2.80 7.29
CA VAL A 229 -8.91 -3.87 6.56
C VAL A 229 -7.50 -3.41 6.21
N SER A 230 -7.37 -2.15 5.80
CA SER A 230 -6.07 -1.49 5.64
C SER A 230 -5.45 -1.05 6.97
N GLY A 231 -6.25 -1.01 8.05
CA GLY A 231 -5.78 -0.65 9.39
C GLY A 231 -5.77 0.87 9.63
N ALA A 232 -6.51 1.61 8.81
CA ALA A 232 -6.77 3.01 9.02
C ALA A 232 -7.69 3.20 10.25
N LYS A 233 -7.00 3.35 11.39
CA LYS A 233 -7.29 4.29 12.46
C LYS A 233 -5.93 4.66 13.04
N LEU A 234 -5.25 5.55 12.32
CA LEU A 234 -3.95 6.12 12.66
C LEU A 234 -4.05 6.95 13.94
N LEU A 235 -3.77 6.35 15.10
CA LEU A 235 -3.55 7.12 16.33
C LEU A 235 -2.07 7.27 16.72
N SER A 236 -1.11 6.77 15.92
CA SER A 236 0.31 7.03 16.26
C SER A 236 1.39 6.73 15.21
N SER A 237 1.13 6.22 14.00
CA SER A 237 2.26 6.02 13.07
C SER A 237 1.92 5.80 11.59
N PRO A 238 2.55 6.53 10.65
CA PRO A 238 2.51 6.27 9.20
C PRO A 238 3.13 4.92 8.77
N THR A 239 3.68 4.13 9.69
CA THR A 239 4.76 3.15 9.43
C THR A 239 4.36 1.80 8.84
N THR A 240 3.12 1.58 8.42
CA THR A 240 2.69 0.27 7.88
C THR A 240 2.46 0.25 6.37
N TYR A 241 2.27 1.41 5.76
CA TYR A 241 2.11 1.52 4.30
C TYR A 241 3.46 1.80 3.63
N GLN A 242 3.53 1.61 2.32
CA GLN A 242 4.73 1.87 1.52
C GLN A 242 4.46 3.01 0.54
N GLY A 243 5.51 3.79 0.23
CA GLY A 243 5.41 4.91 -0.70
C GLY A 243 4.76 6.16 -0.11
N ALA A 244 4.22 6.99 -0.99
CA ALA A 244 3.55 8.25 -0.62
C ALA A 244 2.11 7.96 -0.17
N VAL A 245 1.77 8.33 1.06
CA VAL A 245 0.50 7.91 1.70
C VAL A 245 -0.50 9.07 1.74
N PHE A 246 -1.70 8.83 1.23
CA PHE A 246 -2.83 9.76 1.21
C PHE A 246 -3.99 9.14 2.02
N VAL A 247 -4.32 9.77 3.14
CA VAL A 247 -5.36 9.31 4.07
C VAL A 247 -6.56 10.22 3.95
N LEU A 248 -7.58 9.70 3.29
CA LEU A 248 -8.82 10.39 3.04
C LEU A 248 -9.68 10.37 4.34
N PRO A 249 -10.03 11.53 4.95
CA PRO A 249 -10.73 11.62 6.25
C PRO A 249 -12.05 10.85 6.32
N GLY A 250 -12.41 10.30 7.47
CA GLY A 250 -13.66 9.55 7.62
C GLY A 250 -14.93 10.39 7.39
N ARG A 251 -16.00 9.79 6.84
CA ARG A 251 -17.33 10.41 6.77
C ARG A 251 -18.17 10.08 8.00
N ALA A 252 -18.85 11.08 8.55
CA ALA A 252 -19.72 10.92 9.73
C ALA A 252 -20.89 9.93 9.53
N LEU A 253 -21.36 9.75 8.29
CA LEU A 253 -22.46 8.84 7.95
C LEU A 253 -22.01 7.43 7.53
N CYS A 254 -20.70 7.14 7.57
CA CYS A 254 -20.17 5.86 7.14
C CYS A 254 -19.97 4.89 8.32
N PHE A 255 -21.04 4.17 8.71
CA PHE A 255 -21.02 3.19 9.79
C PHE A 255 -20.41 1.84 9.32
N GLY A 256 -19.08 1.75 9.31
CA GLY A 256 -18.35 0.48 9.15
C GLY A 256 -17.96 0.17 7.71
N ARG A 257 -18.80 -0.58 6.97
CA ARG A 257 -18.41 -1.29 5.73
C ARG A 257 -18.08 -0.38 4.54
N CYS A 258 -18.62 0.83 4.46
CA CYS A 258 -18.34 1.75 3.35
C CYS A 258 -16.89 2.27 3.34
N ASN A 259 -16.17 2.26 4.46
CA ASN A 259 -14.80 2.77 4.50
C ASN A 259 -13.82 1.89 3.70
N HIS A 260 -14.13 0.60 3.54
CA HIS A 260 -13.32 -0.30 2.71
C HIS A 260 -13.88 -0.45 1.29
N LYS A 261 -14.97 0.24 0.91
CA LYS A 261 -15.47 0.11 -0.46
C LYS A 261 -14.60 0.91 -1.40
N ILE A 262 -14.15 0.28 -2.47
CA ILE A 262 -13.41 1.00 -3.52
C ILE A 262 -14.25 2.08 -4.20
N SER A 263 -15.57 1.90 -4.29
CA SER A 263 -16.48 2.93 -4.81
C SER A 263 -16.49 4.21 -3.97
N GLU A 264 -16.24 4.11 -2.66
CA GLU A 264 -16.04 5.29 -1.81
C GLU A 264 -14.73 6.00 -2.20
N LEU A 265 -13.63 5.26 -2.39
CA LEU A 265 -12.36 5.86 -2.85
C LEU A 265 -12.50 6.56 -4.21
N GLN A 266 -13.21 5.93 -5.16
CA GLN A 266 -13.50 6.53 -6.47
C GLN A 266 -14.27 7.85 -6.34
N SER A 267 -15.34 7.84 -5.55
CA SER A 267 -16.16 9.03 -5.29
C SER A 267 -15.32 10.18 -4.71
N ARG A 268 -14.44 9.85 -3.76
CA ARG A 268 -13.61 10.84 -3.08
C ARG A 268 -12.49 11.41 -3.93
N LEU A 269 -11.89 10.61 -4.79
CA LEU A 269 -10.95 11.11 -5.79
C LEU A 269 -11.64 12.05 -6.78
N GLU A 270 -12.89 11.75 -7.15
CA GLU A 270 -13.70 12.64 -7.99
C GLU A 270 -14.08 13.95 -7.31
N GLU A 271 -14.34 13.93 -6.00
CA GLU A 271 -14.54 15.16 -5.22
C GLU A 271 -13.28 16.03 -5.19
N ILE A 272 -12.11 15.44 -4.94
CA ILE A 272 -10.82 16.16 -4.98
C ILE A 272 -10.58 16.77 -6.37
N ARG A 273 -10.82 16.00 -7.44
CA ARG A 273 -10.64 16.48 -8.81
C ARG A 273 -11.56 17.66 -9.16
N LYS A 274 -12.75 17.72 -8.57
CA LYS A 274 -13.74 18.77 -8.80
C LYS A 274 -13.62 19.96 -7.83
N ASP A 275 -12.76 19.86 -6.82
CA ASP A 275 -12.54 20.94 -5.85
C ASP A 275 -11.92 22.16 -6.55
N MET A 276 -12.18 23.36 -6.02
CA MET A 276 -11.57 24.59 -6.55
C MET A 276 -10.07 24.66 -6.28
N ASN A 277 -9.57 23.90 -5.29
CA ASN A 277 -8.15 23.80 -4.97
C ASN A 277 -7.74 22.34 -4.69
N PRO A 278 -7.58 21.52 -5.75
CA PRO A 278 -7.20 20.12 -5.62
C PRO A 278 -5.85 19.92 -4.92
N SER A 279 -4.83 20.74 -5.22
CA SER A 279 -3.50 20.66 -4.60
C SER A 279 -3.59 20.78 -3.07
N ARG A 280 -4.39 21.74 -2.58
CA ARG A 280 -4.59 21.93 -1.13
C ARG A 280 -5.27 20.71 -0.50
N LYS A 281 -6.31 20.17 -1.13
CA LYS A 281 -7.00 18.96 -0.64
C LYS A 281 -6.06 17.77 -0.58
N LEU A 282 -5.23 17.57 -1.60
CA LEU A 282 -4.22 16.53 -1.65
C LEU A 282 -3.16 16.72 -0.55
N CYS A 283 -2.72 17.95 -0.31
CA CYS A 283 -1.80 18.27 0.77
C CYS A 283 -2.38 17.91 2.16
N GLU A 284 -3.64 18.28 2.42
CA GLU A 284 -4.30 18.04 3.72
C GLU A 284 -4.40 16.55 4.07
N ILE A 285 -4.56 15.70 3.06
CA ILE A 285 -4.68 14.24 3.22
C ILE A 285 -3.34 13.51 3.15
N TYR A 286 -2.27 14.17 2.69
CA TYR A 286 -0.94 13.56 2.60
C TYR A 286 -0.32 13.35 3.99
N LYS A 287 0.23 12.15 4.22
CA LYS A 287 0.82 11.73 5.50
C LYS A 287 2.31 11.39 5.40
N GLY A 288 2.97 11.79 4.31
CA GLY A 288 4.39 11.58 4.10
C GLY A 288 4.73 10.34 3.28
N MET A 289 6.02 10.17 3.05
CA MET A 289 6.61 8.91 2.56
C MET A 289 6.75 7.96 3.73
N SER A 290 6.18 6.77 3.63
CA SER A 290 6.44 5.70 4.58
C SER A 290 7.48 4.74 4.01
N SER A 291 8.65 4.74 4.66
CA SER A 291 9.64 3.66 4.61
C SER A 291 9.67 3.05 5.99
N LEU A 292 9.56 1.71 6.12
CA LEU A 292 9.73 1.06 7.41
C LEU A 292 11.08 1.49 8.01
N LYS A 293 11.04 2.15 9.18
CA LYS A 293 12.26 2.40 9.95
C LYS A 293 12.63 1.09 10.62
N ILE A 294 13.74 0.52 10.17
CA ILE A 294 14.44 -0.55 10.89
C ILE A 294 14.99 0.09 12.17
N ASN A 295 14.49 -0.33 13.32
CA ASN A 295 15.19 -0.16 14.60
C ASN A 295 15.91 -1.47 14.92
#